data_AF-A0A252DZA6-F1
#
_entry.id   AF-A0A252DZA6-F1
#
_cell.length_a   1.000
_cell.length_b   1.000
_cell.length_c   1.000
_cell.angle_alpha   90.00
_cell.angle_beta   90.00
_cell.angle_gamma   90.00
#
_symmetry.space_group_name_H-M   'P 1'
#
loop_
_entity.id
_entity.type
_entity.pdbx_description
1 polymer ?
#
loop_
_entity_poly.entity_id
_entity_poly.type
_entity_poly.pdbx_seq_one_letter_code
_entity_poly.pdbx_strand_id
1 'polypeptide(L)'
;MDNEKLFYACVNQLTILGIPTEKYLNGDYFGINSQKLANGLWEIWVILEWDQYLTNWNCGVKCIISENLQIKQCTLLTQKQEGSIIEHFQYP
;
A
#
# COMPACT_ATOMS: atom_id res chain seq x y z
N MET A 1 14.03 5.95 -5.49
CA MET A 1 13.72 6.11 -4.05
C MET A 1 13.79 4.73 -3.43
N ASP A 2 14.12 4.64 -2.14
CA ASP A 2 14.19 3.35 -1.45
C ASP A 2 12.78 2.78 -1.27
N ASN A 3 12.62 1.49 -1.59
CA ASN A 3 11.37 0.76 -1.38
C ASN A 3 10.96 0.76 0.10
N GLU A 4 11.92 0.72 1.01
CA GLU A 4 11.66 0.77 2.44
C GLU A 4 11.03 2.10 2.86
N LYS A 5 11.51 3.23 2.33
CA LYS A 5 10.94 4.56 2.60
C LYS A 5 9.51 4.71 2.05
N LEU A 6 9.29 4.21 0.82
CA LEU A 6 7.96 4.18 0.21
C LEU A 6 6.99 3.32 1.02
N PHE A 7 7.46 2.16 1.49
CA PHE A 7 6.69 1.26 2.34
C PHE A 7 6.29 1.95 3.64
N TYR A 8 7.23 2.52 4.40
CA TYR A 8 6.91 3.21 5.65
C TYR A 8 5.93 4.38 5.45
N ALA A 9 6.09 5.18 4.39
CA ALA A 9 5.15 6.26 4.08
C ALA A 9 3.72 5.72 3.84
N CYS A 10 3.60 4.63 3.08
CA CYS A 10 2.32 3.99 2.78
C CYS A 10 1.70 3.34 4.04
N VAL A 11 2.49 2.63 4.85
CA VAL A 11 2.03 1.97 6.08
C VAL A 11 1.58 2.98 7.15
N ASN A 12 2.33 4.06 7.35
CA ASN A 12 1.93 5.13 8.28
C ASN A 12 0.58 5.75 7.88
N GLN A 13 0.34 5.92 6.57
CA GLN A 13 -0.95 6.43 6.10
C GLN A 13 -2.10 5.48 6.39
N LEU A 14 -1.89 4.17 6.27
CA LEU A 14 -2.88 3.17 6.64
C LEU A 14 -3.22 3.22 8.14
N THR A 15 -2.21 3.42 9.00
CA THR A 15 -2.44 3.63 10.44
C THR A 15 -3.35 4.83 10.69
N ILE A 16 -3.12 5.95 9.99
CA ILE A 16 -3.93 7.17 10.09
C ILE A 16 -5.39 6.90 9.66
N LEU A 17 -5.60 6.04 8.68
CA LEU A 17 -6.93 5.59 8.23
C LEU A 17 -7.60 4.60 9.17
N GLY A 18 -6.96 4.24 10.30
CA GLY A 18 -7.50 3.29 11.27
C GLY A 18 -7.32 1.82 10.89
N ILE A 19 -6.48 1.52 9.90
CA ILE A 19 -6.13 0.14 9.54
C ILE A 19 -5.02 -0.33 10.47
N PRO A 20 -5.18 -1.47 11.18
CA PRO A 20 -4.16 -1.98 12.08
C PRO A 20 -2.93 -2.45 11.29
N THR A 21 -1.81 -1.76 11.49
CA THR A 21 -0.57 -1.99 10.73
C THR A 21 0.66 -2.28 11.58
N GLU A 22 0.50 -2.47 12.90
CA GLU A 22 1.62 -2.67 13.82
C GLU A 22 2.50 -3.84 13.42
N LYS A 23 1.91 -4.92 12.89
CA LYS A 23 2.64 -6.08 12.38
C LYS A 23 3.47 -5.79 11.12
N TYR A 24 2.98 -4.92 10.24
CA TYR A 24 3.70 -4.57 9.01
C TYR A 24 4.91 -3.69 9.27
N LEU A 25 4.83 -2.82 10.28
CA LEU A 25 5.97 -2.02 10.74
C LEU A 25 7.10 -2.90 11.30
N ASN A 26 6.81 -4.12 11.74
CA ASN A 26 7.80 -5.09 12.20
C ASN A 26 8.34 -6.00 11.06
N GLY A 27 7.96 -5.74 9.81
CA GLY A 27 8.42 -6.49 8.65
C GLY A 27 7.51 -7.64 8.22
N ASP A 28 6.36 -7.84 8.86
CA ASP A 28 5.41 -8.91 8.51
C ASP A 28 4.52 -8.57 7.30
N TYR A 29 5.13 -8.10 6.20
CA TYR A 29 4.46 -7.86 4.93
C TYR A 29 4.78 -8.98 3.92
N PHE A 30 3.84 -9.29 3.02
CA PHE A 30 4.00 -10.40 2.07
C PHE A 30 4.79 -10.00 0.83
N GLY A 31 4.68 -8.75 0.42
CA GLY A 31 5.36 -8.26 -0.76
C GLY A 31 5.16 -6.77 -0.95
N ILE A 32 6.19 -6.16 -1.53
CA ILE A 32 6.16 -4.79 -2.00
C ILE A 32 6.61 -4.77 -3.45
N ASN A 33 5.93 -3.98 -4.26
CA ASN A 33 6.39 -3.63 -5.59
C ASN A 33 6.27 -2.12 -5.75
N SER A 34 7.28 -1.48 -6.31
CA SER A 34 7.26 -0.05 -6.57
C SER A 34 7.73 0.27 -7.98
N GLN A 35 7.17 1.34 -8.54
CA GLN A 35 7.58 1.87 -9.83
C GLN A 35 7.53 3.40 -9.83
N LYS A 36 8.46 4.03 -10.55
CA LYS A 36 8.40 5.46 -10.83
C LYS A 36 7.48 5.69 -12.03
N LEU A 37 6.48 6.55 -11.85
CA LEU A 37 5.54 6.94 -12.90
C LEU A 37 6.13 8.03 -13.79
N ALA A 38 5.58 8.17 -15.00
CA ALA A 38 6.03 9.16 -15.98
C ALA A 38 5.92 10.62 -15.49
N ASN A 39 5.00 10.89 -14.55
CA ASN A 39 4.81 12.21 -13.93
C ASN A 39 5.77 12.48 -12.76
N GLY A 40 6.75 11.61 -12.52
CA GLY A 40 7.74 11.76 -11.45
C GLY A 40 7.30 11.23 -10.08
N LEU A 41 6.03 10.86 -9.91
CA LEU A 41 5.53 10.23 -8.69
C LEU A 41 5.95 8.76 -8.62
N TRP A 42 5.78 8.16 -7.45
CA TRP A 42 6.05 6.76 -7.19
C TRP A 42 4.75 6.03 -6.89
N GLU A 43 4.49 4.92 -7.57
CA GLU A 43 3.46 3.98 -7.18
C GLU A 43 4.11 2.87 -6.34
N ILE A 44 3.52 2.55 -5.19
CA ILE A 44 3.88 1.37 -4.41
C ILE A 44 2.63 0.53 -4.16
N TRP A 45 2.77 -0.78 -4.33
CA TRP A 45 1.78 -1.76 -3.96
C TRP A 45 2.31 -2.57 -2.78
N VAL A 46 1.59 -2.51 -1.65
CA VAL A 46 1.88 -3.28 -0.44
C VAL A 46 0.79 -4.33 -0.23
N ILE A 47 1.20 -5.59 -0.10
CA ILE A 47 0.30 -6.71 0.14
C ILE A 47 0.32 -7.01 1.65
N LEU A 48 -0.84 -6.91 2.29
CA LEU A 48 -0.96 -6.83 3.75
C LEU A 48 -1.45 -8.14 4.38
N GLU A 49 -2.50 -8.80 3.86
CA GLU A 49 -2.90 -10.10 4.42
C GLU A 49 -3.16 -11.18 3.38
N TRP A 50 -2.59 -12.37 3.63
CA TRP A 50 -2.85 -13.63 2.94
C TRP A 50 -3.57 -14.57 3.90
N ASP A 51 -4.77 -15.02 3.54
CA ASP A 51 -5.38 -16.16 4.23
C ASP A 51 -4.58 -17.44 3.90
N GLN A 52 -4.80 -18.55 4.61
CA GLN A 52 -3.97 -19.78 4.66
C GLN A 52 -3.60 -20.46 3.31
N TYR A 53 -4.01 -19.92 2.16
CA TYR A 53 -3.69 -20.44 0.84
C TYR A 53 -3.00 -19.38 -0.03
N LEU A 54 -1.89 -19.78 -0.66
CA LEU A 54 -1.02 -19.00 -1.57
C LEU A 54 -1.73 -18.32 -2.77
N THR A 55 -3.06 -18.38 -2.85
CA THR A 55 -3.86 -17.81 -3.93
C THR A 55 -4.83 -16.75 -3.47
N ASN A 56 -4.96 -16.44 -2.16
CA ASN A 56 -6.04 -15.59 -1.62
C ASN A 56 -5.53 -14.47 -0.69
N TRP A 57 -5.08 -13.31 -1.21
CA TRP A 57 -4.78 -12.11 -0.44
C TRP A 57 -6.07 -11.33 -0.11
N ASN A 58 -6.32 -11.11 1.18
CA ASN A 58 -7.53 -10.49 1.67
C ASN A 58 -7.57 -9.00 1.34
N CYS A 59 -6.43 -8.31 1.46
CA CYS A 59 -6.31 -6.88 1.21
C CYS A 59 -4.88 -6.44 0.82
N GLY A 60 -4.82 -5.38 0.04
CA GLY A 60 -3.58 -4.69 -0.31
C GLY A 60 -3.84 -3.21 -0.50
N VAL A 61 -2.79 -2.39 -0.39
CA VAL A 61 -2.89 -0.95 -0.66
C VAL A 61 -2.00 -0.59 -1.83
N LYS A 62 -2.53 0.23 -2.71
CA LYS A 62 -1.76 0.94 -3.72
C LYS A 62 -1.65 2.40 -3.31
N CYS A 63 -0.44 2.89 -3.11
CA CYS A 63 -0.16 4.28 -2.77
C CYS A 63 0.53 4.99 -3.93
N ILE A 64 0.14 6.23 -4.22
CA ILE A 64 0.89 7.17 -5.06
C ILE A 64 1.58 8.17 -4.14
N ILE A 65 2.89 8.30 -4.28
CA ILE A 65 3.77 9.01 -3.35
C ILE A 65 4.66 9.99 -4.13
N SER A 66 4.82 11.21 -3.63
CA SER A 66 5.75 12.18 -4.21
C SER A 66 7.20 11.87 -3.87
N GLU A 67 8.16 12.55 -4.52
CA GLU A 67 9.59 12.43 -4.18
C GLU A 67 9.90 12.86 -2.73
N ASN A 68 9.03 13.68 -2.12
CA ASN A 68 9.14 14.12 -0.73
C ASN A 68 8.39 13.20 0.26
N LEU A 69 8.04 11.98 -0.15
CA LEU A 69 7.30 10.99 0.65
C LEU A 69 5.89 11.41 1.06
N GLN A 70 5.31 12.43 0.43
CA GLN A 70 3.91 12.79 0.67
C GLN A 70 3.02 11.84 -0.12
N ILE A 71 2.07 11.22 0.58
CA ILE A 71 1.01 10.45 -0.08
C ILE A 71 0.13 11.41 -0.86
N LYS A 72 -0.11 11.10 -2.13
CA LYS A 72 -1.07 11.78 -3.00
C LYS A 72 -2.34 10.99 -3.17
N GLN A 73 -2.23 9.66 -3.14
CA GLN A 73 -3.38 8.77 -3.23
C GLN A 73 -3.11 7.47 -2.47
N CYS A 74 -4.14 6.94 -1.82
CA CYS A 74 -4.18 5.54 -1.37
C CYS A 74 -5.40 4.87 -1.98
N THR A 75 -5.25 3.62 -2.39
CA THR A 75 -6.36 2.80 -2.87
C THR A 75 -6.29 1.47 -2.16
N LEU A 76 -7.30 1.18 -1.34
CA LEU A 76 -7.44 -0.11 -0.69
C LEU A 76 -8.11 -1.08 -1.65
N LEU A 77 -7.50 -2.23 -1.84
CA LEU A 77 -7.89 -3.26 -2.80
C LEU A 77 -8.20 -4.55 -2.05
N THR A 78 -9.16 -5.34 -2.53
CA THR A 78 -9.40 -6.71 -2.05
C THR A 78 -9.39 -7.71 -3.20
N GLN A 79 -8.80 -8.89 -2.99
CA GLN A 79 -8.92 -9.97 -3.95
C GLN A 79 -10.29 -10.67 -3.94
N LYS A 80 -11.11 -10.49 -2.88
CA LYS A 80 -12.45 -11.12 -2.82
C LYS A 80 -13.35 -10.72 -3.99
N GLN A 81 -12.97 -9.67 -4.72
CA GLN A 81 -13.59 -9.22 -5.97
C GLN A 81 -12.53 -8.81 -7.00
N GLU A 82 -11.57 -9.68 -7.33
CA GLU A 82 -10.58 -9.46 -8.42
C GLU A 82 -9.78 -8.13 -8.34
N GLY A 83 -9.45 -7.67 -7.13
CA GLY A 83 -8.75 -6.38 -6.97
C GLY A 83 -9.68 -5.18 -7.07
N SER A 84 -10.98 -5.35 -6.84
CA SER A 84 -11.92 -4.25 -6.72
C SER A 84 -11.45 -3.24 -5.66
N ILE A 85 -11.66 -1.98 -5.99
CA ILE A 85 -11.38 -0.85 -5.12
C ILE A 85 -12.39 -0.90 -3.97
N ILE A 86 -11.89 -1.15 -2.77
CA ILE A 86 -12.67 -1.03 -1.53
C ILE A 86 -12.88 0.45 -1.25
N GLU A 87 -11.79 1.22 -1.32
CA GLU A 87 -11.82 2.63 -0.97
C GLU A 87 -10.67 3.39 -1.64
N HIS A 88 -10.89 4.66 -1.93
CA HIS A 88 -9.95 5.53 -2.59
C HIS A 88 -9.84 6.86 -1.85
N PHE A 89 -8.63 7.18 -1.41
CA PHE A 89 -8.32 8.38 -0.65
C PHE A 89 -7.40 9.26 -1.49
N GLN A 90 -7.81 10.50 -1.73
CA GLN A 90 -6.98 11.53 -2.38
C GLN A 90 -6.52 12.53 -1.32
N TYR A 91 -5.26 12.92 -1.41
CA TYR A 91 -4.62 13.85 -0.48
C TYR A 91 -4.07 15.06 -1.25
N PRO A 92 -4.08 16.27 -0.64
CA PRO A 92 -3.56 17.49 -1.27
C PRO A 92 -2.10 17.36 -1.75
#